data_AF-A0A662VJ71-F1
#
_entry.id   AF-A0A662VJ71-F1
#
_cell.length_a   1.000
_cell.length_b   1.000
_cell.length_c   1.000
_cell.angle_alpha   90.00
_cell.angle_beta   90.00
_cell.angle_gamma   90.00
#
_symmetry.space_group_name_H-M   'P 1'
#
loop_
_entity.id
_entity.type
_entity.pdbx_description
1 polymer ?
#
loop_
_entity_poly.entity_id
_entity_poly.type
_entity_poly.pdbx_seq_one_letter_code
_entity_poly.pdbx_strand_id
1 'polypeptide(L)' 'MSLPHRPLHYFVAGLIVAEGSFGKKKYKNPGRFTFTNTDPELIKLVYTFLIKYLKIPPDKIFIYITYNTEITDL' A
#
# COMPACT_ATOMS: atom_id res chain seq x y z
N MET A 1 -20.16 20.13 1.95
CA MET A 1 -19.67 19.43 0.74
C MET A 1 -19.81 17.93 0.97
N SER A 2 -20.65 17.23 0.21
CA SER A 2 -20.78 15.77 0.31
C SER A 2 -19.56 15.09 -0.30
N LEU A 3 -18.84 14.32 0.51
CA LEU A 3 -17.73 13.48 0.07
C LEU A 3 -18.22 12.52 -1.03
N PRO A 4 -17.56 12.46 -2.21
CA PRO A 4 -18.01 11.61 -3.31
C PRO A 4 -18.06 10.15 -2.85
N HIS A 5 -19.24 9.53 -2.94
CA HIS A 5 -19.51 8.16 -2.52
C HIS A 5 -18.73 7.15 -3.36
N ARG A 6 -17.47 6.92 -2.99
CA ARG A 6 -16.69 5.77 -3.45
C ARG A 6 -16.17 5.03 -2.23
N PRO A 7 -16.98 4.14 -1.61
CA PRO A 7 -16.62 3.44 -0.39
C PRO A 7 -15.26 2.73 -0.50
N LEU A 8 -14.93 2.20 -1.68
CA LEU A 8 -13.62 1.61 -1.96
C LEU A 8 -12.44 2.59 -1.80
N HIS A 9 -12.60 3.87 -2.18
CA HIS A 9 -11.52 4.85 -2.07
C HIS A 9 -11.24 5.19 -0.60
N TYR A 10 -12.30 5.33 0.21
CA TYR A 10 -12.16 5.56 1.65
C TYR A 10 -11.58 4.35 2.37
N PHE A 11 -12.01 3.14 1.98
CA PHE A 11 -11.47 1.91 2.54
C PHE A 11 -9.98 1.75 2.25
N VAL A 12 -9.56 1.92 0.98
CA VAL A 12 -8.14 1.82 0.60
C VAL A 12 -7.32 2.96 1.20
N ALA A 13 -7.85 4.18 1.28
CA ALA A 13 -7.18 5.28 1.98
C ALA A 13 -6.99 4.96 3.47
N GLY A 14 -8.01 4.40 4.13
CA GLY A 14 -7.91 3.95 5.51
C GLY A 14 -6.84 2.87 5.72
N LEU A 15 -6.81 1.87 4.84
CA LEU A 15 -5.77 0.82 4.83
C LEU A 15 -4.37 1.41 4.67
N ILE A 16 -4.18 2.29 3.68
CA ILE A 16 -2.89 2.94 3.43
C ILE A 16 -2.49 3.84 4.61
N VAL A 17 -3.43 4.51 5.28
CA VAL A 17 -3.11 5.33 6.46
C VAL A 17 -2.75 4.47 7.67
N ALA A 18 -3.42 3.34 7.86
CA ALA A 18 -3.22 2.45 9.00
C ALA A 18 -1.90 1.68 8.92
N GLU A 19 -1.53 1.20 7.73
CA GLU A 19 -0.39 0.29 7.53
C GLU A 19 0.69 0.84 6.61
N GLY A 20 0.42 1.97 5.94
CA GLY A 20 1.37 2.59 5.04
C GLY A 20 2.45 3.36 5.78
N SER A 21 3.68 3.20 5.33
CA SER A 21 4.82 4.01 5.73
C SER A 21 5.17 4.99 4.62
N PHE A 22 5.10 6.28 4.92
CA PHE A 22 5.46 7.35 3.99
C PHE A 22 6.88 7.84 4.27
N GLY A 23 7.71 7.90 3.23
CA GLY A 23 9.09 8.37 3.35
C GLY A 23 9.16 9.81 3.89
N LYS A 24 9.67 9.98 5.11
CA LYS A 24 9.73 11.29 5.80
C LYS A 24 10.91 12.19 5.38
N LYS A 25 11.88 11.68 4.60
CA LYS A 25 13.14 12.41 4.32
C LYS A 25 13.14 13.05 2.94
N LYS A 26 13.10 14.39 2.91
CA LYS A 26 13.29 15.28 1.73
C LYS A 26 14.43 14.84 0.80
N TYR A 27 15.48 14.24 1.34
CA TYR A 27 16.74 13.97 0.64
C TYR A 27 17.10 12.48 0.45
N LYS A 28 16.30 11.54 0.98
CA LYS A 28 16.60 10.10 0.84
C LYS A 28 15.53 9.26 0.16
N ASN A 29 14.29 9.76 0.00
CA ASN A 29 13.23 9.15 -0.84
C ASN A 29 11.98 10.07 -0.87
N PRO A 30 12.04 11.27 -1.47
CA PRO A 30 10.86 12.12 -1.57
C PRO A 30 9.78 11.42 -2.43
N GLY A 31 8.60 11.19 -1.84
CA GLY A 31 7.43 10.66 -2.55
C GLY A 31 7.27 9.14 -2.57
N ARG A 32 8.12 8.36 -1.87
CA ARG A 32 7.91 6.92 -1.74
C ARG A 32 6.98 6.61 -0.57
N PHE A 33 6.00 5.73 -0.80
CA PHE A 33 5.27 5.06 0.27
C PHE A 33 5.45 3.55 0.15
N THR A 34 5.35 2.86 1.27
CA THR A 34 5.37 1.39 1.36
C THR A 34 4.09 0.96 2.07
N PHE A 35 3.43 -0.08 1.55
CA PHE A 35 2.30 -0.74 2.20
C PHE A 35 2.69 -2.19 2.45
N THR A 36 2.52 -2.65 3.69
CA THR A 36 2.91 -4.00 4.12
C THR A 36 1.74 -4.66 4.84
N ASN A 37 1.31 -5.82 4.35
CA ASN A 37 0.24 -6.61 4.95
C ASN A 37 0.56 -8.11 4.78
N THR A 38 0.07 -8.96 5.67
CA THR A 38 0.22 -10.43 5.57
C THR A 38 -0.86 -11.08 4.69
N ASP A 39 -1.99 -10.40 4.51
CA ASP A 39 -3.10 -10.84 3.66
C ASP A 39 -2.82 -10.48 2.18
N PRO A 40 -2.67 -11.49 1.29
CA PRO A 40 -2.41 -11.25 -0.13
C PRO A 40 -3.59 -10.58 -0.86
N GLU A 41 -4.83 -10.76 -0.41
CA GLU A 41 -5.99 -10.12 -1.04
C GLU A 41 -6.00 -8.61 -0.76
N LEU A 42 -5.58 -8.18 0.43
CA LEU A 42 -5.41 -6.75 0.74
C LEU A 42 -4.29 -6.12 -0.09
N ILE A 43 -3.16 -6.81 -0.27
CA ILE A 43 -2.08 -6.37 -1.17
C ILE A 43 -2.62 -6.20 -2.60
N LYS A 44 -3.35 -7.20 -3.10
CA LYS A 44 -3.92 -7.17 -4.45
C LYS A 44 -4.96 -6.06 -4.62
N LEU A 45 -5.77 -5.80 -3.59
CA LEU A 45 -6.74 -4.72 -3.56
C LEU A 45 -6.06 -3.35 -3.68
N VAL A 46 -5.05 -3.10 -2.85
CA VAL A 46 -4.28 -1.85 -2.86
C VAL A 46 -3.56 -1.70 -4.21
N TYR A 47 -2.86 -2.72 -4.69
CA TYR A 47 -2.19 -2.70 -5.99
C TYR A 47 -3.15 -2.37 -7.15
N THR A 48 -4.31 -3.04 -7.18
CA THR A 48 -5.34 -2.80 -8.19
C THR A 48 -5.88 -1.36 -8.09
N PHE A 49 -6.04 -0.85 -6.87
CA PHE A 49 -6.47 0.52 -6.64
C PHE A 49 -5.49 1.54 -7.24
N LEU A 50 -4.20 1.38 -6.96
CA LEU A 50 -3.14 2.28 -7.45
C LEU A 50 -3.09 2.33 -8.98
N ILE A 51 -3.21 1.18 -9.65
CA ILE A 51 -3.12 1.13 -11.12
C ILE A 51 -4.42 1.56 -11.79
N LYS A 52 -5.57 1.01 -11.37
CA LYS A 52 -6.84 1.23 -12.08
C LYS A 52 -7.47 2.58 -11.76
N TYR A 53 -7.38 3.03 -10.51
CA TYR A 53 -8.06 4.24 -10.06
C TYR A 53 -7.13 5.45 -10.00
N LEU A 54 -5.90 5.27 -9.49
CA LEU A 54 -4.91 6.35 -9.44
C LEU A 54 -4.03 6.44 -10.70
N LYS A 55 -4.14 5.48 -11.63
CA LYS A 55 -3.37 5.43 -12.89
C LYS A 55 -1.87 5.51 -12.67
N ILE A 56 -1.37 4.98 -11.55
CA ILE A 56 0.06 4.90 -11.28
C ILE A 56 0.68 3.88 -12.23
N PRO A 57 1.77 4.23 -12.95
CA PRO A 57 2.43 3.29 -13.85
C PRO A 57 2.94 2.05 -13.08
N PRO A 58 2.64 0.82 -13.55
CA PRO A 58 3.04 -0.40 -12.85
C PRO A 58 4.55 -0.53 -12.62
N ASP A 59 5.38 0.03 -13.52
CA ASP A 59 6.84 0.07 -13.41
C ASP A 59 7.35 0.91 -12.23
N LYS A 60 6.47 1.72 -11.61
CA LYS A 60 6.77 2.52 -10.41
C LYS A 60 6.35 1.82 -9.13
N ILE A 61 5.72 0.66 -9.20
CA ILE A 61 5.22 -0.09 -8.04
C ILE A 61 6.08 -1.34 -7.84
N PHE A 62 6.68 -1.48 -6.66
CA PHE A 62 7.49 -2.64 -6.29
C PHE A 62 6.78 -3.41 -5.17
N ILE A 63 6.54 -4.70 -5.39
CA ILE A 63 6.00 -5.62 -4.38
C ILE A 63 7.16 -6.40 -3.79
N TYR A 64 7.37 -6.28 -2.48
CA TYR A 64 8.36 -7.05 -1.74
C TYR A 64 7.65 -8.07 -0.87
N ILE A 65 8.04 -9.34 -0.99
CA ILE A 65 7.55 -10.41 -0.12
C ILE A 65 8.61 -10.62 0.96
N THR A 66 8.25 -10.36 2.21
CA THR A 66 9.11 -10.60 3.37
C THR A 66 8.61 -11.83 4.10
N TYR A 67 9.48 -12.82 4.30
CA TYR A 67 9.20 -14.00 5.12
C TYR A 67 10.09 -13.92 6.36
N ASN A 68 9.51 -14.07 7.56
CA ASN A 68 10.29 -14.22 8.78
C ASN A 68 10.74 -15.68 8.87
N THR A 69 12.05 -15.91 8.82
CA THR A 69 12.65 -17.24 8.96
C THR A 69 12.71 -17.74 10.41
N GLU A 70 12.30 -16.94 11.39
CA GLU A 70 12.44 -17.24 12.83
C GLU A 70 11.14 -17.72 13.53
N ILE A 71 10.31 -18.53 12.88
CA ILE A 71 9.14 -19.16 13.56
C ILE A 71 9.13 -20.69 13.38
N THR A 72 10.31 -21.31 13.38
CA THR A 72 10.45 -22.77 13.44
C THR A 72 11.62 -23.14 14.33
N ASP A 73 11.38 -23.00 15.64
CA ASP A 73 11.97 -23.83 16.69
C ASP A 73 10.84 -24.13 17.70
N LEU A 74 9.81 -24.85 17.24
CA LEU A 74 8.76 -25.46 18.08
C LEU A 74 8.35 -26.81 17.51
#